data_AF-A0A8I1P719-F1
#
_entry.id   AF-A0A8I1P719-F1
#
_cell.length_a   1.000
_cell.length_b   1.000
_cell.length_c   1.000
_cell.angle_alpha   90.00
_cell.angle_beta   90.00
_cell.angle_gamma   90.00
#
_symmetry.space_group_name_H-M   'P 1'
#
loop_
_entity.id
_entity.type
_entity.pdbx_description
1 polymer ?
#
loop_
_entity_poly.entity_id
_entity_poly.type
_entity_poly.pdbx_seq_one_letter_code
_entity_poly.pdbx_strand_id
1 'polypeptide(L)' 'EILIELERGEDGKAVLTLADRGVGFDPNAASRSLGLRLVRSFSEQLGGDYRLDGAGGLSYRLTLAAA' A
#
# COMPACT_ATOMS: atom_id res chain seq x y z
N GLU A 1 13.26 9.07 5.75
CA GLU A 1 13.60 8.23 4.58
C GLU A 1 12.31 7.61 4.06
N ILE A 2 12.09 7.65 2.75
CA ILE A 2 10.90 7.09 2.11
C ILE A 2 11.39 6.07 1.07
N LEU A 3 10.84 4.86 1.12
CA LEU A 3 11.06 3.78 0.18
C LEU A 3 9.86 3.69 -0.75
N ILE A 4 10.13 3.62 -2.06
CA ILE A 4 9.12 3.36 -3.09
C ILE A 4 9.72 2.32 -4.03
N GLU A 5 9.14 1.13 -4.05
CA GLU A 5 9.63 0.00 -4.83
C GLU A 5 8.49 -0.65 -5.60
N LEU A 6 8.74 -0.96 -6.87
CA LEU A 6 7.84 -1.74 -7.70
C LEU A 6 8.60 -2.98 -8.18
N GLU A 7 8.12 -4.14 -7.77
CA GLU A 7 8.71 -5.43 -8.12
C GLU A 7 7.69 -6.35 -8.79
N ARG A 8 8.20 -7.31 -9.56
CA ARG A 8 7.37 -8.41 -10.07
C ARG A 8 7.26 -9.45 -8.96
N GLY A 9 6.06 -9.63 -8.43
CA GLY A 9 5.75 -10.67 -7.45
C GLY A 9 5.51 -12.04 -8.10
N GLU A 10 5.11 -12.99 -7.25
CA GLU A 10 4.74 -14.33 -7.68
C GLU A 10 3.55 -14.32 -8.66
N ASP A 11 3.43 -15.39 -9.45
CA ASP A 11 2.36 -15.59 -10.43
C ASP A 11 2.21 -14.46 -11.46
N GLY A 12 3.28 -13.70 -11.71
CA GLY A 12 3.28 -12.60 -12.66
C GLY A 12 2.53 -11.35 -12.17
N LYS A 13 2.25 -11.23 -10.87
CA LYS A 13 1.66 -10.02 -10.30
C LYS A 13 2.69 -8.90 -10.12
N ALA A 14 2.26 -7.66 -10.05
CA ALA A 14 3.09 -6.53 -9.66
C ALA A 14 2.85 -6.20 -8.18
N VAL A 15 3.93 -5.89 -7.46
CA VAL A 15 3.90 -5.51 -6.03
C VAL A 15 4.52 -4.13 -5.88
N LEU A 16 3.70 -3.16 -5.47
CA LEU A 16 4.12 -1.81 -5.12
C LEU A 16 4.24 -1.69 -3.60
N THR A 17 5.42 -1.34 -3.11
CA THR A 17 5.68 -1.08 -1.69
C THR A 17 6.01 0.39 -1.50
N LEU A 18 5.30 1.04 -0.58
CA LEU A 18 5.64 2.36 -0.05
C LEU A 18 5.91 2.20 1.45
N ALA A 19 7.08 2.65 1.91
CA ALA A 19 7.37 2.63 3.33
C ALA A 19 8.09 3.90 3.78
N ASP A 20 7.85 4.32 5.01
CA ASP A 20 8.64 5.34 5.69
C ASP A 20 8.99 4.87 7.10
N ARG A 21 10.03 5.47 7.67
CA ARG A 21 10.50 5.22 9.04
C ARG A 21 10.07 6.35 10.00
N GLY A 22 8.88 6.89 9.78
CA GLY A 22 8.31 7.99 10.57
C GLY A 22 7.80 7.55 11.94
N VAL A 23 6.97 8.40 12.56
CA VAL A 23 6.46 8.22 13.93
C VAL A 23 5.44 7.07 14.09
N GLY A 24 5.20 6.30 13.04
CA GLY A 24 4.14 5.31 12.96
C GLY A 24 2.83 5.87 12.43
N PHE A 25 1.94 4.97 12.04
CA PHE A 25 0.64 5.29 11.47
C PHE A 25 -0.46 4.54 12.22
N ASP A 26 -1.54 5.23 12.62
CA ASP A 26 -2.71 4.54 13.19
C ASP A 26 -3.57 3.96 12.06
N PRO A 27 -3.61 2.63 11.88
CA PRO A 27 -4.41 2.00 10.84
C PRO A 27 -5.91 2.30 10.98
N ASN A 28 -6.41 2.61 12.18
CA ASN A 28 -7.82 2.96 12.39
C ASN A 28 -8.14 4.38 11.91
N ALA A 29 -7.14 5.24 11.75
CA ALA A 29 -7.31 6.55 11.11
C ALA A 29 -7.43 6.45 9.58
N ALA A 30 -7.08 5.30 8.97
CA ALA A 30 -7.08 5.11 7.52
C ALA A 30 -8.45 5.36 6.88
N SER A 31 -9.54 4.92 7.51
CA SER A 31 -10.92 5.10 7.01
C SER A 31 -11.33 6.56 6.89
N ARG A 32 -10.71 7.44 7.70
CA ARG A 32 -10.99 8.88 7.73
C ARG A 32 -10.15 9.67 6.72
N SER A 33 -9.02 9.14 6.26
CA SER A 33 -8.14 9.80 5.30
C SER A 33 -8.67 9.71 3.87
N LEU A 34 -8.84 10.87 3.20
CA LEU A 34 -9.24 10.92 1.79
C LEU A 34 -8.23 10.21 0.89
N GLY A 35 -6.93 10.43 1.11
CA GLY A 35 -5.88 9.81 0.31
C GLY A 35 -5.92 8.29 0.37
N LEU A 36 -6.09 7.72 1.57
CA LEU A 36 -6.17 6.27 1.73
C LEU A 36 -7.47 5.68 1.17
N ARG A 37 -8.58 6.43 1.22
CA ARG A 37 -9.81 6.02 0.53
C ARG A 37 -9.62 5.97 -0.99
N LEU A 38 -8.91 6.94 -1.57
CA LEU A 38 -8.60 6.94 -3.00
C LEU A 38 -7.70 5.76 -3.37
N VAL A 39 -6.62 5.55 -2.62
CA VAL A 39 -5.69 4.45 -2.85
C VAL A 39 -6.38 3.09 -2.74
N ARG A 40 -7.25 2.90 -1.73
CA ARG A 40 -8.11 1.72 -1.62
C ARG A 40 -8.99 1.55 -2.86
N SER A 41 -9.72 2.59 -3.25
CA SER A 41 -10.64 2.54 -4.40
C SER A 41 -9.91 2.19 -5.70
N PHE A 42 -8.74 2.77 -5.94
CA PHE A 42 -7.93 2.43 -7.12
C PHE A 42 -7.39 1.00 -7.06
N SER A 43 -6.98 0.53 -5.88
CA SER A 43 -6.52 -0.85 -5.70
C SER A 43 -7.64 -1.86 -6.00
N GLU A 44 -8.84 -1.60 -5.49
CA GLU A 44 -10.05 -2.39 -5.76
C GLU A 44 -10.42 -2.37 -7.26
N GLN A 45 -10.34 -1.20 -7.92
CA GLN A 45 -10.61 -1.05 -9.37
C GLN A 45 -9.61 -1.84 -10.24
N LEU A 46 -8.37 -2.00 -9.78
CA LEU A 46 -7.36 -2.82 -10.44
C LEU A 46 -7.49 -4.32 -10.12
N GLY A 47 -8.51 -4.73 -9.36
CA GLY A 47 -8.68 -6.10 -8.89
C GLY A 47 -7.54 -6.56 -7.98
N GLY A 48 -6.87 -5.61 -7.32
CA GLY A 48 -5.72 -5.85 -6.46
C GLY A 48 -6.08 -5.92 -4.98
N ASP A 49 -5.14 -6.49 -4.21
CA ASP A 49 -5.20 -6.56 -2.75
C ASP A 49 -4.18 -5.59 -2.15
N TYR A 50 -4.51 -5.00 -0.99
CA TYR A 50 -3.55 -4.15 -0.27
C TYR A 50 -3.41 -4.53 1.20
N ARG A 51 -2.25 -4.19 1.76
CA ARG A 51 -1.93 -4.30 3.19
C ARG A 51 -1.34 -3.00 3.69
N LEU A 52 -1.69 -2.66 4.94
CA LEU A 52 -1.22 -1.47 5.62
C LEU A 52 -0.71 -1.85 7.02
N ASP A 53 0.52 -1.46 7.33
CA ASP A 53 1.14 -1.60 8.65
C ASP A 53 1.63 -0.23 9.14
N GLY A 54 1.56 -0.02 10.44
CA GLY A 54 1.90 1.23 11.12
C GLY A 54 2.99 1.10 12.18
N ALA A 55 3.55 -0.09 12.39
CA ALA A 55 4.55 -0.34 13.43
C ALA A 55 5.92 0.24 13.03
N GLY A 56 6.35 1.30 13.71
CA GLY A 56 7.67 1.93 13.48
C GLY A 56 7.79 2.76 12.19
N GLY A 57 6.65 3.14 11.61
CA GLY A 57 6.55 3.88 10.35
C GLY A 57 5.25 3.56 9.61
N LEU A 58 5.12 4.00 8.36
CA LEU A 58 4.08 3.52 7.45
C LEU A 58 4.66 2.42 6.56
N SER A 59 3.92 1.35 6.34
CA SER A 59 4.17 0.40 5.25
C SER A 59 2.87 0.11 4.52
N TYR A 60 2.83 0.43 3.25
CA TYR A 60 1.72 0.14 2.35
C TYR A 60 2.21 -0.78 1.24
N ARG A 61 1.54 -1.91 1.06
CA ARG A 61 1.83 -2.89 0.02
C ARG A 61 0.57 -3.12 -0.82
N LEU A 62 0.68 -2.91 -2.13
CA LEU A 62 -0.37 -3.19 -3.11
C LEU A 62 0.09 -4.31 -4.04
N THR A 63 -0.75 -5.30 -4.25
CA THR A 63 -0.56 -6.40 -5.20
C THR A 63 -1.65 -6.32 -6.27
N LEU A 64 -1.26 -6.23 -7.53
CA LEU A 64 -2.18 -6.12 -8.67
C LEU A 64 -1.76 -7.05 -9.82
N ALA A 65 -2.70 -7.47 -10.66
CA ALA A 65 -2.38 -8.26 -11.84
C ALA A 65 -1.48 -7.45 -12.78
N ALA A 66 -0.31 -7.99 -13.16
CA ALA A 66 0.48 -7.32 -14.19
C ALA A 66 -0.18 -7.58 -15.55
N ALA A 67 -0.39 -6.51 -16.31
CA ALA A 67 -0.83 -6.57 -17.70
C ALA A 67 0.26 -7.13 -18.63
#